data_AF-A0A966K4A9-F1
#
_entry.id   AF-A0A966K4A9-F1
#
_cell.length_a   1.000
_cell.length_b   1.000
_cell.length_c   1.000
_cell.angle_alpha   90.00
_cell.angle_beta   90.00
_cell.angle_gamma   90.00
#
_symmetry.space_group_name_H-M   'P 1'
#
loop_
_entity.id
_entity.type
_entity.pdbx_description
1 polymer ?
#
loop_
_entity_poly.entity_id
_entity_poly.type
_entity_poly.pdbx_seq_one_letter_code
_entity_poly.pdbx_strand_id
1 'polypeptide(L)'
;RRGFLRKSFMAALGSAGAVGSGLALANPQGDPAILEKQIWQTTLGKNVATEPYGTPSIYEKNLVRRESPGLTRVSAASVAFTPLQGLFGIITPNGLHFERHHQGWYNIDPNKHRLMINGLVKNEKVFTMNDLMRLPSVSRIHFIECGANTGLEWGNVAVPTVQYTHGMLSCCEFTGVPLSTLLDICGADLKKGKFILAEGGDGSGMTRTMSMEMALDDVMVAWAMNGEMLRPENGFPIRLVVPGVQGVSWVKWLRRIEVGDMPYATKDEAIHYIDLMPDGLHRQYTSIQECKSVITTPSGGQQLFDKGYYNVSGLAWSGRGKIKRVDVSFDGGNNWRTAR
;
A
#
# COMPACT_ATOMS: atom_id res chain seq x y z
N ARG A 1 1.38 33.91 4.19
CA ARG A 1 0.96 32.56 3.74
C ARG A 1 1.51 31.38 4.58
N ARG A 2 2.30 31.60 5.64
CA ARG A 2 2.84 30.54 6.54
C ARG A 2 1.96 30.21 7.76
N GLY A 3 0.87 30.93 8.00
CA GLY A 3 0.03 30.77 9.20
C GLY A 3 -1.16 29.82 9.08
N PHE A 4 -1.63 29.54 7.85
CA PHE A 4 -2.86 28.76 7.65
C PHE A 4 -2.61 27.25 7.79
N LEU A 5 -1.43 26.77 7.36
CA LEU A 5 -1.01 25.38 7.54
C LEU A 5 -0.79 25.02 9.02
N ARG A 6 -0.45 25.96 9.89
CA ARG A 6 -0.26 25.68 11.33
C ARG A 6 -1.59 25.45 12.07
N LYS A 7 -2.68 26.10 11.64
CA LYS A 7 -3.97 26.02 12.34
C LYS A 7 -4.77 24.76 11.99
N SER A 8 -4.64 24.22 10.79
CA SER A 8 -5.25 22.92 10.43
C SER A 8 -4.55 21.73 11.08
N PHE A 9 -3.27 21.86 11.44
CA PHE A 9 -2.49 20.78 12.06
C PHE A 9 -2.70 20.64 13.58
N MET A 10 -3.14 21.70 14.28
CA MET A 10 -3.45 21.59 15.71
C MET A 10 -4.73 20.78 16.00
N ALA A 11 -5.62 20.64 15.03
CA ALA A 11 -6.79 19.75 15.18
C ALA A 11 -6.42 18.26 15.17
N ALA A 12 -5.23 17.90 14.68
CA ALA A 12 -4.72 16.51 14.71
C ALA A 12 -4.00 16.15 16.01
N LEU A 13 -3.73 17.13 16.89
CA LEU A 13 -3.08 16.94 18.20
C LEU A 13 -4.09 16.89 19.36
N GLY A 14 -5.38 17.16 19.09
CA GLY A 14 -6.43 17.31 20.10
C GLY A 14 -7.39 16.12 20.19
N SER A 15 -6.89 14.92 20.48
CA SER A 15 -7.71 13.85 21.07
C SER A 15 -6.88 12.73 21.73
N ALA A 16 -5.72 13.07 22.30
CA ALA A 16 -5.21 12.30 23.42
C ALA A 16 -5.98 12.79 24.65
N GLY A 17 -7.15 12.21 24.91
CA GLY A 17 -7.66 12.23 26.27
C GLY A 17 -6.54 11.67 27.14
N ALA A 18 -6.22 12.38 28.21
CA ALA A 18 -5.25 11.91 29.20
C ALA A 18 -5.76 10.61 29.82
N VAL A 19 -5.53 9.49 29.15
CA VAL A 19 -5.50 8.17 29.79
C VAL A 19 -4.20 8.22 30.55
N GLY A 20 -4.30 8.35 31.88
CA GLY A 20 -3.15 8.46 32.76
C GLY A 20 -2.13 7.41 32.39
N SER A 21 -0.97 7.87 31.90
CA SER A 21 0.21 7.04 31.75
C SER A 21 0.78 6.83 33.14
N GLY A 22 0.06 6.05 33.94
CA GLY A 22 0.58 5.50 35.18
C GLY A 22 1.49 4.36 34.78
N LEU A 23 2.76 4.45 35.16
CA LEU A 23 3.57 3.25 35.41
C LEU A 23 2.70 2.22 36.14
N ALA A 24 2.99 0.92 35.98
CA ALA A 24 2.44 -0.12 36.84
C ALA A 24 2.94 0.14 38.28
N LEU A 25 2.31 1.08 38.97
CA LEU A 25 2.60 1.45 40.34
C LEU A 25 1.93 0.41 41.21
N ALA A 26 2.66 -0.08 42.21
CA ALA A 26 2.05 -0.87 43.26
C ALA A 26 0.92 -0.04 43.89
N ASN A 27 -0.32 -0.44 43.64
CA ASN A 27 -1.49 0.15 44.27
C ASN A 27 -1.99 -0.82 45.34
N PRO A 28 -1.54 -0.68 46.60
CA PRO A 28 -1.91 -1.60 47.68
C PRO A 28 -3.41 -1.58 47.99
N GLN A 29 -4.16 -0.55 47.54
CA GLN A 29 -5.61 -0.46 47.70
C GLN A 29 -6.38 -1.09 46.51
N GLY A 30 -5.68 -1.51 45.45
CA GLY A 30 -6.25 -2.02 44.21
C GLY A 30 -6.87 -0.93 43.32
N ASP A 31 -7.16 -1.28 42.06
CA ASP A 31 -7.72 -0.36 41.07
C ASP A 31 -9.26 -0.46 41.08
N PRO A 32 -10.02 0.63 41.30
CA PRO A 32 -11.49 0.62 41.23
C PRO A 32 -12.05 0.07 39.91
N ALA A 33 -11.35 0.26 38.79
CA ALA A 33 -11.74 -0.31 37.50
C ALA A 33 -11.75 -1.85 37.49
N ILE A 34 -11.10 -2.47 38.48
CA ILE A 34 -11.05 -3.92 38.71
C ILE A 34 -11.91 -4.33 39.90
N LEU A 35 -11.81 -3.59 41.02
CA LEU A 35 -12.48 -3.93 42.27
C LEU A 35 -14.00 -3.71 42.22
N GLU A 36 -14.47 -2.77 41.39
CA GLU A 36 -15.89 -2.48 41.21
C GLU A 36 -16.42 -3.09 39.91
N LYS A 37 -17.64 -3.65 39.95
CA LYS A 37 -18.29 -4.21 38.75
C LYS A 37 -18.56 -3.11 37.74
N GLN A 38 -18.01 -3.28 36.54
CA GLN A 38 -18.20 -2.37 35.43
C GLN A 38 -19.53 -2.65 34.72
N ILE A 39 -20.09 -1.65 34.02
CA ILE A 39 -21.39 -1.79 33.34
C ILE A 39 -21.42 -2.96 32.35
N TRP A 40 -20.31 -3.21 31.63
CA TRP A 40 -20.19 -4.33 30.69
C TRP A 40 -20.12 -5.72 31.37
N GLN A 41 -20.05 -5.78 32.69
CA GLN A 41 -20.16 -7.01 33.47
C GLN A 41 -21.57 -7.26 34.01
N THR A 42 -22.48 -6.27 33.92
CA THR A 42 -23.83 -6.32 34.51
C THR A 42 -24.96 -6.12 33.51
N THR A 43 -24.65 -5.72 32.27
CA THR A 43 -25.64 -5.53 31.19
C THR A 43 -25.29 -6.36 29.95
N LEU A 44 -26.29 -6.70 29.14
CA LEU A 44 -26.06 -7.29 27.81
C LEU A 44 -25.45 -6.25 26.86
N GLY A 45 -24.51 -6.69 26.02
CA GLY A 45 -23.94 -5.90 24.94
C GLY A 45 -24.77 -5.95 23.65
N LYS A 46 -24.13 -5.60 22.53
CA LYS A 46 -24.73 -5.76 21.19
C LYS A 46 -24.96 -7.24 20.86
N ASN A 47 -26.01 -7.53 20.09
CA ASN A 47 -26.32 -8.89 19.62
C ASN A 47 -25.32 -9.35 18.53
N VAL A 48 -25.23 -10.66 18.31
CA VAL A 48 -24.53 -11.21 17.14
C VAL A 48 -25.10 -10.64 15.83
N ALA A 49 -24.24 -10.37 14.86
CA ALA A 49 -24.60 -9.77 13.57
C ALA A 49 -25.29 -8.39 13.65
N THR A 50 -25.12 -7.64 14.75
CA THR A 50 -25.55 -6.22 14.81
C THR A 50 -24.86 -5.39 13.71
N GLU A 51 -23.61 -5.71 13.41
CA GLU A 51 -22.84 -5.18 12.29
C GLU A 51 -22.43 -6.37 11.42
N PRO A 52 -23.21 -6.73 10.38
CA PRO A 52 -22.93 -7.90 9.54
C PRO A 52 -21.56 -7.86 8.86
N TYR A 53 -21.01 -6.66 8.65
CA TYR A 53 -19.62 -6.44 8.29
C TYR A 53 -19.01 -5.47 9.30
N GLY A 54 -18.06 -5.96 10.10
CA GLY A 54 -17.52 -5.21 11.23
C GLY A 54 -16.75 -3.95 10.84
N THR A 55 -16.74 -2.98 11.75
CA THR A 55 -15.92 -1.76 11.67
C THR A 55 -15.03 -1.65 12.91
N PRO A 56 -13.92 -0.88 12.87
CA PRO A 56 -13.08 -0.66 14.03
C PRO A 56 -13.85 -0.03 15.21
N SER A 57 -13.35 -0.26 16.42
CA SER A 57 -13.86 0.39 17.63
C SER A 57 -13.85 1.91 17.49
N ILE A 58 -14.83 2.59 18.10
CA ILE A 58 -14.92 4.05 18.13
C ILE A 58 -13.69 4.73 18.76
N TYR A 59 -12.95 3.99 19.59
CA TYR A 59 -11.72 4.47 20.22
C TYR A 59 -10.51 4.48 19.27
N GLU A 60 -10.60 3.77 18.14
CA GLU A 60 -9.58 3.71 17.08
C GLU A 60 -9.89 4.65 15.89
N LYS A 61 -10.87 5.56 16.05
CA LYS A 61 -11.37 6.44 14.96
C LYS A 61 -10.30 7.30 14.28
N ASN A 62 -9.15 7.49 14.89
CA ASN A 62 -8.05 8.29 14.36
C ASN A 62 -7.09 7.50 13.45
N LEU A 63 -7.18 6.16 13.46
CA LEU A 63 -6.44 5.29 12.54
C LEU A 63 -7.19 5.21 11.21
N VAL A 64 -6.93 6.20 10.37
CA VAL A 64 -7.55 6.35 9.05
C VAL A 64 -6.49 6.73 8.01
N ARG A 65 -6.81 6.49 6.73
CA ARG A 65 -6.08 7.10 5.62
C ARG A 65 -6.15 8.63 5.74
N ARG A 66 -5.07 9.32 5.39
CA ARG A 66 -5.04 10.78 5.34
C ARG A 66 -4.54 11.23 3.98
N GLU A 67 -5.08 12.29 3.42
CA GLU A 67 -4.45 13.01 2.31
C GLU A 67 -3.50 14.08 2.85
N SER A 68 -2.55 14.54 2.03
CA SER A 68 -1.74 15.73 2.33
C SER A 68 -2.32 16.93 1.57
N PRO A 69 -2.95 17.91 2.25
CA PRO A 69 -3.54 19.06 1.59
C PRO A 69 -2.52 19.82 0.75
N GLY A 70 -2.86 20.12 -0.50
CA GLY A 70 -2.00 20.88 -1.42
C GLY A 70 -0.83 20.09 -2.03
N LEU A 71 -0.71 18.78 -1.75
CA LEU A 71 0.29 17.93 -2.39
C LEU A 71 0.04 17.79 -3.90
N THR A 72 -1.22 17.71 -4.30
CA THR A 72 -1.63 17.62 -5.71
C THR A 72 -2.68 18.68 -6.03
N ARG A 73 -2.86 18.97 -7.33
CA ARG A 73 -3.82 19.98 -7.79
C ARG A 73 -5.28 19.54 -7.66
N VAL A 74 -5.54 18.24 -7.71
CA VAL A 74 -6.90 17.65 -7.73
C VAL A 74 -6.88 16.37 -6.90
N SER A 75 -7.81 16.21 -5.95
CA SER A 75 -7.87 15.03 -5.07
C SER A 75 -8.09 13.71 -5.83
N ALA A 76 -8.81 13.73 -6.96
CA ALA A 76 -8.93 12.56 -7.83
C ALA A 76 -7.60 12.12 -8.47
N ALA A 77 -6.61 13.01 -8.57
CA ALA A 77 -5.27 12.72 -9.06
C ALA A 77 -4.23 12.73 -7.92
N SER A 78 -4.57 12.16 -6.77
CA SER A 78 -3.82 12.31 -5.52
C SER A 78 -3.37 10.99 -4.89
N VAL A 79 -2.91 11.10 -3.64
CA VAL A 79 -2.48 10.01 -2.76
C VAL A 79 -3.04 10.20 -1.35
N ALA A 80 -3.46 9.09 -0.73
CA ALA A 80 -3.78 9.00 0.69
C ALA A 80 -2.86 7.97 1.36
N PHE A 81 -2.48 8.23 2.62
CA PHE A 81 -1.39 7.54 3.31
C PHE A 81 -1.89 6.55 4.38
N THR A 82 -1.31 5.36 4.43
CA THR A 82 -1.53 4.35 5.48
C THR A 82 -1.00 4.82 6.83
N PRO A 83 -1.77 4.72 7.93
CA PRO A 83 -1.36 5.15 9.27
C PRO A 83 -0.40 4.16 9.95
N LEU A 84 0.80 3.96 9.39
CA LEU A 84 1.77 2.93 9.78
C LEU A 84 2.09 2.90 11.30
N GLN A 85 2.06 4.05 11.97
CA GLN A 85 2.32 4.18 13.41
C GLN A 85 1.31 3.46 14.32
N GLY A 86 0.11 3.16 13.82
CA GLY A 86 -0.95 2.50 14.59
C GLY A 86 -1.21 1.07 14.15
N LEU A 87 -0.39 0.52 13.24
CA LEU A 87 -0.55 -0.84 12.73
C LEU A 87 0.38 -1.81 13.44
N PHE A 88 -0.03 -3.08 13.44
CA PHE A 88 0.71 -4.19 14.02
C PHE A 88 0.99 -5.25 12.95
N GLY A 89 2.14 -5.92 13.05
CA GLY A 89 2.56 -6.92 12.08
C GLY A 89 2.80 -6.32 10.69
N ILE A 90 2.59 -7.12 9.64
CA ILE A 90 2.83 -6.72 8.25
C ILE A 90 1.57 -6.56 7.41
N ILE A 91 0.45 -7.16 7.81
CA ILE A 91 -0.79 -7.10 7.02
C ILE A 91 -1.50 -5.77 7.27
N THR A 92 -1.62 -4.98 6.23
CA THR A 92 -2.37 -3.72 6.23
C THR A 92 -3.86 -4.02 6.06
N PRO A 93 -4.75 -3.59 6.98
CA PRO A 93 -6.18 -3.76 6.80
C PRO A 93 -6.67 -3.12 5.49
N ASN A 94 -7.60 -3.77 4.78
CA ASN A 94 -8.04 -3.31 3.46
C ASN A 94 -8.49 -1.84 3.45
N GLY A 95 -9.26 -1.42 4.47
CA GLY A 95 -9.72 -0.03 4.63
C GLY A 95 -8.62 0.99 4.97
N LEU A 96 -7.39 0.54 5.25
CA LEU A 96 -6.22 1.38 5.56
C LEU A 96 -5.10 1.27 4.52
N HIS A 97 -5.23 0.40 3.52
CA HIS A 97 -4.31 0.32 2.39
C HIS A 97 -4.23 1.69 1.69
N PHE A 98 -3.02 2.23 1.48
CA PHE A 98 -2.85 3.56 0.88
C PHE A 98 -3.52 3.65 -0.50
N GLU A 99 -3.97 4.84 -0.87
CA GLU A 99 -4.61 5.07 -2.16
C GLU A 99 -3.72 5.95 -3.03
N ARG A 100 -3.58 5.62 -4.31
CA ARG A 100 -3.07 6.53 -5.34
C ARG A 100 -3.94 6.37 -6.58
N HIS A 101 -4.52 7.47 -7.02
CA HIS A 101 -5.33 7.55 -8.24
C HIS A 101 -4.83 8.66 -9.15
N HIS A 102 -4.99 8.50 -10.46
CA HIS A 102 -4.67 9.57 -11.42
C HIS A 102 -5.93 10.24 -11.99
N GLN A 103 -7.10 9.60 -11.91
CA GLN A 103 -8.42 10.15 -12.25
C GLN A 103 -9.56 9.61 -11.37
N GLY A 104 -9.30 9.43 -10.08
CA GLY A 104 -10.25 8.87 -9.11
C GLY A 104 -10.43 7.37 -9.27
N TRP A 105 -11.47 6.82 -8.66
CA TRP A 105 -11.82 5.42 -8.75
C TRP A 105 -13.30 5.23 -9.08
N TYR A 106 -13.61 4.10 -9.69
CA TYR A 106 -14.98 3.71 -10.04
C TYR A 106 -15.34 2.36 -9.42
N ASN A 107 -16.63 2.18 -9.14
CA ASN A 107 -17.17 0.87 -8.79
C ASN A 107 -17.61 0.17 -10.08
N ILE A 108 -16.72 -0.63 -10.66
CA ILE A 108 -16.96 -1.29 -11.96
C ILE A 108 -17.74 -2.58 -11.74
N ASP A 109 -18.87 -2.74 -12.43
CA ASP A 109 -19.64 -3.99 -12.45
C ASP A 109 -18.78 -5.16 -12.99
N PRO A 110 -18.52 -6.21 -12.19
CA PRO A 110 -17.68 -7.34 -12.62
C PRO A 110 -18.26 -8.10 -13.81
N ASN A 111 -19.57 -8.05 -14.03
CA ASN A 111 -20.21 -8.69 -15.18
C ASN A 111 -19.96 -7.94 -16.49
N LYS A 112 -19.60 -6.65 -16.41
CA LYS A 112 -19.28 -5.79 -17.56
C LYS A 112 -17.77 -5.67 -17.79
N HIS A 113 -16.96 -5.80 -16.74
CA HIS A 113 -15.51 -5.76 -16.85
C HIS A 113 -14.98 -6.88 -17.76
N ARG A 114 -13.95 -6.57 -18.56
CA ARG A 114 -13.28 -7.51 -19.46
C ARG A 114 -11.77 -7.29 -19.38
N LEU A 115 -11.01 -8.36 -19.49
CA LEU A 115 -9.56 -8.31 -19.68
C LEU A 115 -9.21 -8.80 -21.08
N MET A 116 -8.61 -7.95 -21.89
CA MET A 116 -8.08 -8.34 -23.21
C MET A 116 -6.59 -8.67 -23.11
N ILE A 117 -6.15 -9.74 -23.79
CA ILE A 117 -4.74 -10.04 -24.02
C ILE A 117 -4.52 -10.13 -25.54
N ASN A 118 -3.62 -9.28 -26.07
CA ASN A 118 -3.45 -9.08 -27.50
C ASN A 118 -1.98 -8.82 -27.89
N GLY A 119 -1.70 -8.60 -29.18
CA GLY A 119 -0.35 -8.29 -29.69
C GLY A 119 0.39 -9.55 -30.18
N LEU A 120 1.65 -9.74 -29.78
CA LEU A 120 2.48 -10.89 -30.16
C LEU A 120 2.05 -12.18 -29.42
N VAL A 121 0.83 -12.63 -29.69
CA VAL A 121 0.21 -13.85 -29.16
C VAL A 121 -0.38 -14.66 -30.31
N LYS A 122 -0.52 -15.99 -30.15
CA LYS A 122 -1.16 -16.85 -31.15
C LYS A 122 -2.66 -16.59 -31.27
N ASN A 123 -3.32 -16.37 -30.14
CA ASN A 123 -4.75 -16.14 -30.07
C ASN A 123 -5.01 -14.96 -29.14
N GLU A 124 -5.45 -13.83 -29.70
CA GLU A 124 -5.97 -12.74 -28.90
C GLU A 124 -7.25 -13.19 -28.19
N LYS A 125 -7.37 -12.85 -26.90
CA LYS A 125 -8.49 -13.31 -26.06
C LYS A 125 -9.03 -12.20 -25.20
N VAL A 126 -10.33 -12.30 -24.92
CA VAL A 126 -11.03 -11.46 -23.95
C VAL A 126 -11.59 -12.37 -22.86
N PHE A 127 -11.23 -12.11 -21.62
CA PHE A 127 -11.64 -12.86 -20.44
C PHE A 127 -12.71 -12.11 -19.66
N THR A 128 -13.72 -12.84 -19.21
CA THR A 128 -14.66 -12.39 -18.18
C THR A 128 -14.13 -12.68 -16.77
N MET A 129 -14.77 -12.14 -15.73
CA MET A 129 -14.45 -12.52 -14.35
C MET A 129 -14.62 -14.02 -14.09
N ASN A 130 -15.67 -14.63 -14.64
CA ASN A 130 -15.91 -16.07 -14.53
C ASN A 130 -14.80 -16.88 -15.22
N ASP A 131 -14.26 -16.38 -16.34
CA ASP A 131 -13.13 -17.03 -17.01
C ASP A 131 -11.85 -16.98 -16.19
N LEU A 132 -11.60 -15.87 -15.48
CA LEU A 132 -10.40 -15.70 -14.65
C LEU A 132 -10.47 -16.54 -13.38
N MET A 133 -11.61 -16.52 -12.68
CA MET A 133 -11.77 -17.18 -11.38
C MET A 133 -11.86 -18.71 -11.46
N ARG A 134 -12.02 -19.29 -12.65
CA ARG A 134 -11.93 -20.75 -12.87
C ARG A 134 -10.51 -21.26 -13.13
N LEU A 135 -9.55 -20.38 -13.36
CA LEU A 135 -8.16 -20.75 -13.60
C LEU A 135 -7.44 -21.06 -12.28
N PRO A 136 -6.34 -21.84 -12.30
CA PRO A 136 -5.53 -22.07 -11.11
C PRO A 136 -5.08 -20.74 -10.50
N SER A 137 -5.46 -20.50 -9.25
CA SER A 137 -5.11 -19.29 -8.51
C SER A 137 -4.02 -19.56 -7.47
N VAL A 138 -3.30 -18.50 -7.13
CA VAL A 138 -2.33 -18.48 -6.03
C VAL A 138 -2.64 -17.34 -5.07
N SER A 139 -2.30 -17.53 -3.79
CA SER A 139 -2.34 -16.49 -2.77
C SER A 139 -0.92 -16.19 -2.29
N ARG A 140 -0.54 -14.91 -2.27
CA ARG A 140 0.81 -14.46 -1.89
C ARG A 140 0.76 -13.13 -1.14
N ILE A 141 1.58 -13.01 -0.10
CA ILE A 141 1.74 -11.78 0.68
C ILE A 141 2.80 -10.92 0.00
N HIS A 142 2.41 -9.73 -0.44
CA HIS A 142 3.32 -8.78 -1.07
C HIS A 142 3.12 -7.38 -0.49
N PHE A 143 4.21 -6.61 -0.45
CA PHE A 143 4.14 -5.18 -0.21
C PHE A 143 3.99 -4.44 -1.54
N ILE A 144 3.33 -3.29 -1.49
CA ILE A 144 3.28 -2.30 -2.56
C ILE A 144 3.75 -0.97 -2.00
N GLU A 145 4.75 -0.36 -2.64
CA GLU A 145 5.26 0.96 -2.31
C GLU A 145 5.16 1.87 -3.53
N CYS A 146 4.62 3.09 -3.33
CA CYS A 146 4.62 4.11 -4.37
C CYS A 146 6.06 4.57 -4.67
N GLY A 147 6.42 4.79 -5.94
CA GLY A 147 7.73 5.35 -6.30
C GLY A 147 8.00 6.74 -5.69
N ALA A 148 6.95 7.48 -5.34
CA ALA A 148 7.04 8.78 -4.65
C ALA A 148 7.02 8.68 -3.12
N ASN A 149 7.02 7.48 -2.52
CA ASN A 149 7.10 7.35 -1.06
C ASN A 149 8.40 7.99 -0.57
N THR A 150 8.37 8.68 0.57
CA THR A 150 9.46 9.56 1.06
C THR A 150 9.87 10.70 0.11
N GLY A 151 9.15 10.92 -1.00
CA GLY A 151 9.41 11.97 -1.99
C GLY A 151 9.52 13.38 -1.41
N LEU A 152 8.74 13.67 -0.38
CA LEU A 152 8.73 14.96 0.31
C LEU A 152 10.00 15.21 1.15
N GLU A 153 10.75 14.16 1.48
CA GLU A 153 11.91 14.22 2.37
C GLU A 153 13.26 14.31 1.62
N TRP A 154 13.27 14.29 0.28
CA TRP A 154 14.51 14.32 -0.51
C TRP A 154 15.32 15.61 -0.31
N GLY A 155 14.64 16.75 -0.14
CA GLY A 155 15.29 18.05 -0.01
C GLY A 155 15.36 18.59 1.41
N ASN A 156 14.39 18.25 2.28
CA ASN A 156 14.26 18.75 3.65
C ASN A 156 13.37 17.81 4.47
N VAL A 157 13.46 17.90 5.81
CA VAL A 157 12.44 17.30 6.69
C VAL A 157 11.14 18.09 6.56
N ALA A 158 10.14 17.53 5.90
CA ALA A 158 8.96 18.27 5.42
C ALA A 158 7.68 17.89 6.15
N VAL A 159 7.51 16.64 6.56
CA VAL A 159 6.25 16.14 7.13
C VAL A 159 6.41 15.47 8.51
N PRO A 160 5.41 15.59 9.40
CA PRO A 160 5.64 15.41 10.84
C PRO A 160 5.57 13.97 11.36
N THR A 161 5.01 13.02 10.59
CA THR A 161 4.74 11.65 11.07
C THR A 161 5.14 10.58 10.05
N VAL A 162 5.30 9.34 10.52
CA VAL A 162 5.60 8.19 9.65
C VAL A 162 4.50 7.91 8.63
N GLN A 163 3.23 8.21 8.95
CA GLN A 163 2.15 8.16 7.98
C GLN A 163 2.43 9.02 6.76
N TYR A 164 2.89 10.26 6.93
CA TYR A 164 3.14 11.13 5.78
C TYR A 164 4.48 10.86 5.09
N THR A 165 5.53 10.52 5.84
CA THR A 165 6.85 10.25 5.24
C THR A 165 6.86 8.92 4.47
N HIS A 166 6.30 7.86 5.05
CA HIS A 166 6.45 6.48 4.56
C HIS A 166 5.13 5.77 4.25
N GLY A 167 3.97 6.38 4.53
CA GLY A 167 2.66 5.74 4.41
C GLY A 167 2.13 5.55 2.99
N MET A 168 2.91 5.83 1.94
CA MET A 168 2.58 5.32 0.59
C MET A 168 3.05 3.87 0.43
N LEU A 169 2.73 3.05 1.44
CA LEU A 169 3.17 1.67 1.63
C LEU A 169 2.03 0.86 2.24
N SER A 170 1.78 -0.32 1.69
CA SER A 170 0.90 -1.33 2.27
C SER A 170 1.49 -2.72 2.04
N CYS A 171 1.05 -3.71 2.81
CA CYS A 171 1.32 -5.12 2.54
C CYS A 171 0.08 -5.96 2.79
N CYS A 172 -0.28 -6.80 1.82
CA CYS A 172 -1.51 -7.59 1.84
C CYS A 172 -1.28 -8.95 1.19
N GLU A 173 -2.11 -9.92 1.55
CA GLU A 173 -2.25 -11.14 0.76
C GLU A 173 -3.09 -10.85 -0.47
N PHE A 174 -2.59 -11.16 -1.66
CA PHE A 174 -3.32 -11.06 -2.91
C PHE A 174 -3.62 -12.45 -3.46
N THR A 175 -4.83 -12.64 -3.98
CA THR A 175 -5.24 -13.88 -4.63
C THR A 175 -5.66 -13.62 -6.07
N GLY A 176 -5.09 -14.39 -7.00
CA GLY A 176 -5.26 -14.18 -8.42
C GLY A 176 -4.71 -15.32 -9.27
N VAL A 177 -4.83 -15.18 -10.58
CA VAL A 177 -4.21 -16.08 -11.55
C VAL A 177 -2.82 -15.54 -11.92
N PRO A 178 -1.76 -16.38 -11.93
CA PRO A 178 -0.46 -15.97 -12.45
C PRO A 178 -0.57 -15.45 -13.89
N LEU A 179 0.13 -14.35 -14.20
CA LEU A 179 0.11 -13.78 -15.53
C LEU A 179 0.72 -14.74 -16.57
N SER A 180 1.72 -15.52 -16.17
CA SER A 180 2.30 -16.59 -16.99
C SER A 180 1.25 -17.58 -17.52
N THR A 181 0.29 -17.99 -16.68
CA THR A 181 -0.83 -18.86 -17.09
C THR A 181 -1.68 -18.22 -18.18
N LEU A 182 -2.00 -16.93 -18.06
CA LEU A 182 -2.81 -16.22 -19.05
C LEU A 182 -2.06 -16.02 -20.37
N LEU A 183 -0.77 -15.70 -20.30
CA LEU A 183 0.09 -15.56 -21.48
C LEU A 183 0.26 -16.89 -22.22
N ASP A 184 0.39 -18.00 -21.50
CA ASP A 184 0.43 -19.34 -22.07
C ASP A 184 -0.88 -19.72 -22.78
N ILE A 185 -2.03 -19.46 -22.14
CA ILE A 185 -3.37 -19.68 -22.75
C ILE A 185 -3.54 -18.90 -24.06
N CYS A 186 -3.03 -17.67 -24.14
CA CYS A 186 -3.05 -16.87 -25.37
C CYS A 186 -1.96 -17.29 -26.38
N GLY A 187 -0.98 -18.08 -25.94
CA GLY A 187 0.16 -18.51 -26.72
C GLY A 187 1.11 -17.34 -27.04
N ALA A 188 1.56 -16.61 -26.03
CA ALA A 188 2.52 -15.51 -26.19
C ALA A 188 3.80 -15.96 -26.92
N ASP A 189 4.25 -15.17 -27.88
CA ASP A 189 5.51 -15.41 -28.59
C ASP A 189 6.68 -14.98 -27.69
N LEU A 190 7.23 -15.91 -26.90
CA LEU A 190 8.36 -15.62 -26.00
C LEU A 190 9.70 -15.41 -26.74
N LYS A 191 9.76 -15.71 -28.04
CA LYS A 191 10.95 -15.47 -28.86
C LYS A 191 11.01 -14.01 -29.29
N LYS A 192 9.90 -13.46 -29.78
CA LYS A 192 9.81 -12.07 -30.25
C LYS A 192 9.30 -11.10 -29.19
N GLY A 193 8.29 -11.49 -28.42
CA GLY A 193 7.74 -10.71 -27.32
C GLY A 193 8.75 -10.57 -26.19
N LYS A 194 9.17 -9.33 -25.93
CA LYS A 194 10.13 -8.99 -24.87
C LYS A 194 9.50 -8.15 -23.76
N PHE A 195 8.35 -7.55 -24.02
CA PHE A 195 7.66 -6.68 -23.08
C PHE A 195 6.16 -6.95 -23.12
N ILE A 196 5.47 -6.59 -22.03
CA ILE A 196 4.03 -6.41 -22.05
C ILE A 196 3.67 -5.00 -21.61
N LEU A 197 2.58 -4.45 -22.15
CA LEU A 197 1.94 -3.22 -21.72
C LEU A 197 0.66 -3.57 -20.97
N ALA A 198 0.62 -3.31 -19.66
CA ALA A 198 -0.59 -3.35 -18.88
C ALA A 198 -1.33 -2.02 -18.97
N GLU A 199 -2.66 -2.04 -19.12
CA GLU A 199 -3.51 -0.85 -19.27
C GLU A 199 -4.73 -0.90 -18.33
N GLY A 200 -4.97 0.21 -17.62
CA GLY A 200 -6.10 0.40 -16.71
C GLY A 200 -7.38 0.89 -17.39
N GLY A 201 -8.53 0.56 -16.80
CA GLY A 201 -9.88 0.89 -17.25
C GLY A 201 -10.44 2.23 -16.78
N ASP A 202 -9.71 2.97 -15.95
CA ASP A 202 -10.11 4.28 -15.48
C ASP A 202 -9.78 5.39 -16.49
N GLY A 203 -10.26 6.60 -16.23
CA GLY A 203 -10.08 7.74 -17.14
C GLY A 203 -8.62 8.15 -17.34
N SER A 204 -7.69 7.73 -16.47
CA SER A 204 -6.26 7.95 -16.70
C SER A 204 -5.69 7.06 -17.81
N GLY A 205 -6.33 5.90 -18.07
CA GLY A 205 -5.79 4.87 -18.95
C GLY A 205 -4.37 4.46 -18.55
N MET A 206 -4.10 4.36 -17.24
CA MET A 206 -2.75 4.10 -16.72
C MET A 206 -2.10 2.93 -17.46
N THR A 207 -0.93 3.18 -18.05
CA THR A 207 -0.20 2.19 -18.83
C THR A 207 1.18 1.97 -18.25
N ARG A 208 1.59 0.70 -18.14
CA ARG A 208 2.93 0.33 -17.67
C ARG A 208 3.49 -0.88 -18.43
N THR A 209 4.66 -0.65 -19.00
CA THR A 209 5.57 -1.60 -19.61
C THR A 209 6.26 -2.41 -18.52
N MET A 210 6.35 -3.72 -18.73
CA MET A 210 7.23 -4.60 -17.97
C MET A 210 7.92 -5.59 -18.90
N SER A 211 9.11 -6.07 -18.52
CA SER A 211 9.78 -7.12 -19.28
C SER A 211 8.97 -8.41 -19.23
N MET A 212 9.07 -9.20 -20.30
CA MET A 212 8.45 -10.53 -20.37
C MET A 212 9.00 -11.45 -19.28
N GLU A 213 10.29 -11.34 -18.94
CA GLU A 213 10.91 -12.10 -17.84
C GLU A 213 10.18 -11.85 -16.52
N MET A 214 9.95 -10.58 -16.17
CA MET A 214 9.23 -10.21 -14.95
C MET A 214 7.76 -10.67 -15.01
N ALA A 215 7.10 -10.50 -16.15
CA ALA A 215 5.71 -10.92 -16.34
C ALA A 215 5.49 -12.43 -16.17
N LEU A 216 6.52 -13.25 -16.39
CA LEU A 216 6.48 -14.70 -16.30
C LEU A 216 6.86 -15.26 -14.92
N ASP A 217 7.42 -14.44 -14.03
CA ASP A 217 7.88 -14.87 -12.70
C ASP A 217 6.70 -14.95 -11.70
N ASP A 218 6.51 -13.93 -10.86
CA ASP A 218 5.51 -13.93 -9.78
C ASP A 218 4.40 -12.87 -9.94
N VAL A 219 4.28 -12.28 -11.14
CA VAL A 219 3.20 -11.34 -11.47
C VAL A 219 1.86 -12.08 -11.57
N MET A 220 0.81 -11.48 -11.03
CA MET A 220 -0.55 -12.04 -11.09
C MET A 220 -1.62 -10.99 -11.42
N VAL A 221 -2.70 -11.47 -12.04
CA VAL A 221 -3.97 -10.74 -12.15
C VAL A 221 -4.83 -11.12 -10.95
N ALA A 222 -4.92 -10.23 -9.97
CA ALA A 222 -5.58 -10.46 -8.69
C ALA A 222 -7.00 -9.92 -8.67
N TRP A 223 -7.92 -10.66 -8.04
CA TRP A 223 -9.30 -10.25 -7.76
C TRP A 223 -9.61 -10.17 -6.26
N ALA A 224 -8.77 -10.77 -5.42
CA ALA A 224 -8.93 -10.79 -3.97
C ALA A 224 -7.70 -10.26 -3.23
N MET A 225 -7.94 -9.68 -2.06
CA MET A 225 -7.00 -8.98 -1.20
C MET A 225 -7.40 -9.18 0.28
N ASN A 226 -6.50 -9.75 1.08
CA ASN A 226 -6.72 -10.13 2.48
C ASN A 226 -8.01 -10.96 2.68
N GLY A 227 -8.19 -12.00 1.86
CA GLY A 227 -9.29 -12.96 2.00
C GLY A 227 -10.65 -12.52 1.43
N GLU A 228 -10.79 -11.28 0.95
CA GLU A 228 -12.02 -10.78 0.32
C GLU A 228 -11.75 -10.21 -1.08
N MET A 229 -12.81 -9.89 -1.84
CA MET A 229 -12.65 -9.20 -3.13
C MET A 229 -11.94 -7.85 -2.93
N LEU A 230 -11.22 -7.41 -3.97
CA LEU A 230 -10.62 -6.08 -4.00
C LEU A 230 -11.63 -5.00 -3.64
N ARG A 231 -11.18 -3.98 -2.90
CA ARG A 231 -11.96 -2.75 -2.74
C ARG A 231 -11.98 -1.95 -4.04
N PRO A 232 -13.04 -1.19 -4.34
CA PRO A 232 -13.11 -0.34 -5.53
C PRO A 232 -11.88 0.55 -5.74
N GLU A 233 -11.41 1.22 -4.69
CA GLU A 233 -10.22 2.07 -4.72
C GLU A 233 -8.91 1.29 -4.97
N ASN A 234 -8.91 -0.02 -4.72
CA ASN A 234 -7.77 -0.91 -4.89
C ASN A 234 -7.83 -1.70 -6.20
N GLY A 235 -8.76 -1.38 -7.10
CA GLY A 235 -8.81 -1.91 -8.46
C GLY A 235 -9.85 -3.00 -8.69
N PHE A 236 -10.93 -3.06 -7.89
CA PHE A 236 -12.03 -3.98 -8.18
C PHE A 236 -12.57 -3.80 -9.61
N PRO A 237 -12.79 -4.88 -10.39
CA PRO A 237 -12.76 -6.26 -9.94
C PRO A 237 -11.40 -6.95 -10.07
N ILE A 238 -10.48 -6.43 -10.89
CA ILE A 238 -9.12 -6.97 -11.03
C ILE A 238 -8.04 -5.90 -11.13
N ARG A 239 -6.88 -6.23 -10.57
CA ARG A 239 -5.65 -5.45 -10.72
C ARG A 239 -4.48 -6.35 -11.09
N LEU A 240 -3.43 -5.75 -11.62
CA LEU A 240 -2.12 -6.37 -11.64
C LEU A 240 -1.44 -6.22 -10.27
N VAL A 241 -0.76 -7.29 -9.85
CA VAL A 241 0.14 -7.35 -8.70
C VAL A 241 1.52 -7.68 -9.23
N VAL A 242 2.50 -6.80 -8.98
CA VAL A 242 3.85 -6.87 -9.56
C VAL A 242 4.90 -6.80 -8.44
N PRO A 243 5.22 -7.94 -7.81
CA PRO A 243 6.04 -7.98 -6.61
C PRO A 243 7.39 -7.27 -6.73
N GLY A 244 7.73 -6.48 -5.71
CA GLY A 244 9.03 -5.79 -5.61
C GLY A 244 9.21 -4.57 -6.52
N VAL A 245 8.22 -4.25 -7.35
CA VAL A 245 8.26 -3.15 -8.31
C VAL A 245 7.44 -1.96 -7.79
N GLN A 246 7.79 -0.74 -8.20
CA GLN A 246 7.05 0.47 -7.82
C GLN A 246 5.56 0.35 -8.15
N GLY A 247 4.72 0.80 -7.21
CA GLY A 247 3.28 0.57 -7.22
C GLY A 247 2.51 1.13 -8.41
N VAL A 248 3.11 2.02 -9.20
CA VAL A 248 2.54 2.48 -10.48
C VAL A 248 2.36 1.32 -11.46
N SER A 249 3.26 0.32 -11.45
CA SER A 249 3.18 -0.88 -12.29
C SER A 249 2.08 -1.85 -11.86
N TRP A 250 1.48 -1.66 -10.68
CA TRP A 250 0.38 -2.48 -10.19
C TRP A 250 -0.95 -1.94 -10.70
N VAL A 251 -1.12 -1.96 -12.03
CA VAL A 251 -2.23 -1.34 -12.75
C VAL A 251 -3.58 -1.82 -12.22
N LYS A 252 -4.43 -0.87 -11.81
CA LYS A 252 -5.77 -1.13 -11.28
C LYS A 252 -6.81 -1.10 -12.39
N TRP A 253 -7.96 -1.75 -12.16
CA TRP A 253 -9.03 -1.87 -13.14
C TRP A 253 -8.50 -2.41 -14.47
N LEU A 254 -7.63 -3.43 -14.38
CA LEU A 254 -6.80 -3.88 -15.48
C LEU A 254 -7.67 -4.37 -16.64
N ARG A 255 -7.64 -3.67 -17.77
CA ARG A 255 -8.51 -3.97 -18.91
C ARG A 255 -7.78 -4.62 -20.07
N ARG A 256 -6.45 -4.43 -20.19
CA ARG A 256 -5.68 -4.93 -21.32
C ARG A 256 -4.23 -5.26 -20.97
N ILE A 257 -3.71 -6.30 -21.60
CA ILE A 257 -2.29 -6.66 -21.65
C ILE A 257 -1.90 -6.84 -23.11
N GLU A 258 -0.98 -6.04 -23.60
CA GLU A 258 -0.45 -6.14 -24.96
C GLU A 258 0.96 -6.72 -24.94
N VAL A 259 1.25 -7.76 -25.73
CA VAL A 259 2.60 -8.29 -25.87
C VAL A 259 3.30 -7.60 -27.04
N GLY A 260 4.47 -7.03 -26.77
CA GLY A 260 5.30 -6.30 -27.75
C GLY A 260 6.77 -6.73 -27.71
N ASP A 261 7.52 -6.32 -28.72
CA ASP A 261 8.97 -6.60 -28.87
C ASP A 261 9.86 -5.49 -28.29
N MET A 262 9.31 -4.30 -28.05
CA MET A 262 10.01 -3.12 -27.53
C MET A 262 9.26 -2.48 -26.35
N PRO A 263 9.94 -1.69 -25.49
CA PRO A 263 9.26 -0.86 -24.51
C PRO A 263 8.32 0.14 -25.18
N TYR A 264 7.15 0.38 -24.59
CA TYR A 264 6.12 1.22 -25.19
C TYR A 264 6.35 2.73 -24.98
N ALA A 265 7.17 3.11 -24.00
CA ALA A 265 7.54 4.49 -23.70
C ALA A 265 6.32 5.42 -23.55
N THR A 266 5.29 4.95 -22.82
CA THR A 266 4.07 5.72 -22.65
C THR A 266 4.28 6.94 -21.75
N LYS A 267 3.29 7.83 -21.65
CA LYS A 267 3.37 9.09 -20.89
C LYS A 267 3.98 8.92 -19.49
N ASP A 268 3.55 7.91 -18.74
CA ASP A 268 3.98 7.68 -17.36
C ASP A 268 5.33 6.94 -17.25
N GLU A 269 6.04 6.79 -18.37
CA GLU A 269 7.38 6.21 -18.50
C GLU A 269 8.37 7.18 -19.13
N ALA A 270 7.86 8.17 -19.89
CA ALA A 270 8.65 9.19 -20.57
C ALA A 270 8.64 10.56 -19.87
N ILE A 271 7.56 10.88 -19.12
CA ILE A 271 7.39 12.20 -18.47
C ILE A 271 7.28 12.05 -16.95
N HIS A 272 6.55 11.05 -16.48
CA HIS A 272 6.44 10.73 -15.05
C HIS A 272 7.24 9.47 -14.73
N TYR A 273 7.49 9.24 -13.43
CA TYR A 273 8.20 8.05 -12.93
C TYR A 273 9.57 7.83 -13.63
N ILE A 274 10.22 8.93 -13.98
CA ILE A 274 11.62 9.01 -14.38
C ILE A 274 12.38 9.79 -13.32
N ASP A 275 13.62 9.41 -13.06
CA ASP A 275 14.42 10.01 -12.00
C ASP A 275 15.38 11.03 -12.59
N LEU A 276 15.17 12.31 -12.33
CA LEU A 276 16.09 13.36 -12.74
C LEU A 276 17.39 13.26 -11.93
N MET A 277 18.52 13.31 -12.63
CA MET A 277 19.85 13.16 -12.05
C MET A 277 20.57 14.52 -11.98
N PRO A 278 21.58 14.68 -11.10
CA PRO A 278 22.29 15.96 -10.92
C PRO A 278 23.01 16.49 -12.16
N ASP A 279 23.32 15.63 -13.13
CA ASP A 279 23.96 15.98 -14.41
C ASP A 279 22.96 16.47 -15.48
N GLY A 280 21.66 16.53 -15.15
CA GLY A 280 20.59 16.90 -16.08
C GLY A 280 20.09 15.76 -16.96
N LEU A 281 20.65 14.55 -16.82
CA LEU A 281 20.10 13.34 -17.43
C LEU A 281 18.99 12.76 -16.54
N HIS A 282 18.35 11.69 -17.00
CA HIS A 282 17.34 11.00 -16.23
C HIS A 282 17.49 9.49 -16.35
N ARG A 283 17.07 8.76 -15.32
CA ARG A 283 16.92 7.31 -15.36
C ARG A 283 15.47 6.98 -15.74
N GLN A 284 15.30 6.10 -16.72
CA GLN A 284 14.01 5.53 -17.09
C GLN A 284 13.96 4.07 -16.66
N TYR A 285 12.74 3.54 -16.49
CA TYR A 285 12.50 2.14 -16.15
C TYR A 285 13.16 1.70 -14.83
N THR A 286 13.33 2.62 -13.87
CA THR A 286 13.79 2.34 -12.50
C THR A 286 12.65 1.71 -11.70
N SER A 287 12.43 0.42 -11.94
CA SER A 287 11.21 -0.27 -11.53
C SER A 287 11.30 -0.89 -10.13
N ILE A 288 12.46 -1.40 -9.71
CA ILE A 288 12.61 -2.11 -8.44
C ILE A 288 12.56 -1.13 -7.26
N GLN A 289 11.71 -1.43 -6.27
CA GLN A 289 11.77 -0.77 -4.97
C GLN A 289 12.93 -1.34 -4.17
N GLU A 290 13.94 -0.52 -3.89
CA GLU A 290 15.15 -0.96 -3.20
C GLU A 290 14.90 -1.32 -1.72
N CYS A 291 15.92 -1.83 -1.04
CA CYS A 291 15.83 -2.12 0.39
C CYS A 291 15.56 -0.84 1.19
N LYS A 292 14.51 -0.86 2.01
CA LYS A 292 14.08 0.29 2.81
C LYS A 292 13.49 -0.15 4.14
N SER A 293 13.52 0.74 5.13
CA SER A 293 12.98 0.48 6.46
C SER A 293 12.53 1.75 7.15
N VAL A 294 11.63 1.64 8.11
CA VAL A 294 11.19 2.75 8.95
C VAL A 294 10.79 2.29 10.35
N ILE A 295 11.16 3.07 11.38
CA ILE A 295 10.62 2.90 12.73
C ILE A 295 9.19 3.48 12.75
N THR A 296 8.21 2.66 13.07
CA THR A 296 6.80 3.08 13.16
C THR A 296 6.41 3.47 14.57
N THR A 297 7.08 2.95 15.60
CA THR A 297 6.88 3.36 17.00
C THR A 297 8.14 3.13 17.84
N PRO A 298 8.59 4.11 18.64
CA PRO A 298 8.15 5.50 18.63
C PRO A 298 8.58 6.21 17.32
N SER A 299 7.69 7.02 16.75
CA SER A 299 7.93 7.79 15.53
C SER A 299 7.41 9.23 15.66
N GLY A 300 7.62 10.04 14.63
CA GLY A 300 7.21 11.46 14.62
C GLY A 300 5.76 11.66 15.07
N GLY A 301 5.57 12.53 16.06
CA GLY A 301 4.27 12.81 16.68
C GLY A 301 3.94 11.95 17.91
N GLN A 302 4.65 10.84 18.16
CA GLN A 302 4.50 10.05 19.39
C GLN A 302 5.46 10.57 20.45
N GLN A 303 4.95 10.78 21.67
CA GLN A 303 5.73 11.24 22.83
C GLN A 303 5.87 10.12 23.84
N LEU A 304 7.07 10.00 24.42
CA LEU A 304 7.36 9.07 25.51
C LEU A 304 7.38 9.89 26.81
N PHE A 305 6.32 9.79 27.61
CA PHE A 305 6.16 10.62 28.81
C PHE A 305 6.85 10.04 30.05
N ASP A 306 7.03 8.72 30.10
CA ASP A 306 7.54 8.02 31.27
C ASP A 306 8.96 7.51 31.05
N LYS A 307 9.59 7.08 32.14
CA LYS A 307 10.83 6.31 32.09
C LYS A 307 10.50 4.82 32.14
N GLY A 308 11.29 4.01 31.44
CA GLY A 308 11.16 2.56 31.51
C GLY A 308 11.38 1.90 30.16
N TYR A 309 10.80 0.71 30.02
CA TYR A 309 10.89 -0.07 28.79
C TYR A 309 9.95 0.48 27.72
N TYR A 310 10.53 0.81 26.57
CA TYR A 310 9.80 1.11 25.34
C TYR A 310 10.20 0.11 24.27
N ASN A 311 9.19 -0.46 23.62
CA ASN A 311 9.42 -1.30 22.46
C ASN A 311 9.63 -0.41 21.22
N VAL A 312 10.72 -0.63 20.49
CA VAL A 312 10.93 -0.03 19.17
C VAL A 312 10.44 -1.02 18.13
N SER A 313 9.48 -0.59 17.31
CA SER A 313 8.89 -1.38 16.23
C SER A 313 8.98 -0.63 14.91
N GLY A 314 9.10 -1.38 13.83
CA GLY A 314 9.25 -0.83 12.49
C GLY A 314 8.98 -1.86 11.41
N LEU A 315 9.08 -1.40 10.17
CA LEU A 315 8.93 -2.22 8.96
C LEU A 315 10.22 -2.16 8.15
N ALA A 316 10.55 -3.26 7.48
CA ALA A 316 11.63 -3.32 6.49
C ALA A 316 11.15 -4.17 5.30
N TRP A 317 11.51 -3.75 4.09
CA TRP A 317 11.08 -4.40 2.85
C TRP A 317 12.12 -4.19 1.75
N SER A 318 12.09 -5.06 0.75
CA SER A 318 12.94 -4.95 -0.43
C SER A 318 12.29 -5.63 -1.61
N GLY A 319 12.31 -4.97 -2.76
CA GLY A 319 11.92 -5.55 -4.04
C GLY A 319 12.95 -6.52 -4.62
N ARG A 320 14.11 -6.65 -3.98
CA ARG A 320 15.16 -7.63 -4.33
C ARG A 320 15.07 -8.93 -3.52
N GLY A 321 14.01 -9.09 -2.73
CA GLY A 321 13.74 -10.31 -1.97
C GLY A 321 13.84 -10.13 -0.45
N LYS A 322 14.26 -11.18 0.24
CA LYS A 322 14.15 -11.28 1.70
C LYS A 322 15.11 -10.33 2.43
N ILE A 323 14.58 -9.58 3.40
CA ILE A 323 15.38 -8.83 4.37
C ILE A 323 16.20 -9.80 5.23
N LYS A 324 17.53 -9.58 5.26
CA LYS A 324 18.45 -10.43 6.04
C LYS A 324 18.68 -9.93 7.46
N ARG A 325 18.66 -8.61 7.67
CA ARG A 325 18.96 -7.96 8.95
C ARG A 325 18.38 -6.55 8.96
N VAL A 326 17.99 -6.08 10.14
CA VAL A 326 17.72 -4.67 10.43
C VAL A 326 18.55 -4.30 11.67
N ASP A 327 19.28 -3.21 11.59
CA ASP A 327 19.99 -2.64 12.74
C ASP A 327 19.32 -1.34 13.16
N VAL A 328 19.27 -1.08 14.46
CA VAL A 328 18.68 0.12 15.06
C VAL A 328 19.74 0.88 15.84
N SER A 329 19.78 2.20 15.66
CA SER A 329 20.63 3.11 16.42
C SER A 329 19.77 4.01 17.31
N PHE A 330 20.31 4.35 18.48
CA PHE A 330 19.69 5.24 19.46
C PHE A 330 20.47 6.55 19.64
N ASP A 331 21.52 6.76 18.85
CA ASP A 331 22.48 7.87 19.00
C ASP A 331 22.85 8.53 17.66
N GLY A 332 21.92 8.48 16.70
CA GLY A 332 22.09 9.12 15.39
C GLY A 332 22.97 8.35 14.41
N GLY A 333 23.15 7.04 14.62
CA GLY A 333 23.89 6.16 13.71
C GLY A 333 25.34 5.88 14.12
N ASN A 334 25.74 6.26 15.34
CA ASN A 334 27.11 6.02 15.84
C ASN A 334 27.26 4.59 16.34
N ASN A 335 26.28 4.07 17.09
CA ASN A 335 26.23 2.70 17.55
C ASN A 335 24.96 2.00 17.08
N TRP A 336 25.07 0.71 16.79
CA TRP A 336 24.02 -0.10 16.21
C TRP A 336 23.77 -1.37 17.04
N ARG A 337 22.49 -1.75 17.13
CA ARG A 337 22.06 -3.03 17.70
C ARG A 337 21.16 -3.72 16.70
N THR A 338 21.43 -5.00 16.43
CA THR A 338 20.57 -5.80 15.54
C THR A 338 19.20 -6.00 16.19
N ALA A 339 18.15 -5.67 15.45
CA ALA A 339 16.77 -5.93 15.84
C ALA A 339 16.42 -7.41 15.66
N ARG A 340 15.35 -7.85 16.33
CA ARG A 340 14.84 -9.23 16.24
C ARG A 340 13.97 -9.46 15.02
#